data_AF-T1E1I2-F1
#
_entry.id   AF-T1E1I2-F1
#
_cell.length_a   1.000
_cell.length_b   1.000
_cell.length_c   1.000
_cell.angle_alpha   90.00
_cell.angle_beta   90.00
_cell.angle_gamma   90.00
#
_symmetry.space_group_name_H-M   'P 1'
#
loop_
_entity.id
_entity.type
_entity.pdbx_description
1 polymer ?
#
loop_
_entity_poly.entity_id
_entity_poly.type
_entity_poly.pdbx_seq_one_letter_code
_entity_poly.pdbx_strand_id
1 'polypeptide(L)' 'TPSITFKYRSRDGEEGYPGDLSVTATYTLVSKTTMRLDMEAIAENKATPVNLAQHTYWNLAGHHSGNVLNHHIQIW' A
#
# COMPACT_ATOMS: atom_id res chain seq x y z
N THR A 1 -17.03 -2.78 -10.22
CA THR A 1 -15.90 -1.83 -10.09
C THR A 1 -14.61 -2.58 -10.35
N PRO A 2 -13.80 -2.19 -11.34
CA PRO A 2 -12.54 -2.90 -11.63
C PRO A 2 -11.63 -2.93 -10.40
N SER A 3 -11.04 -4.09 -10.13
CA SER A 3 -10.12 -4.29 -9.02
C SER A 3 -9.07 -5.35 -9.33
N ILE A 4 -7.96 -5.30 -8.60
CA ILE A 4 -6.91 -6.30 -8.62
C ILE A 4 -6.42 -6.54 -7.19
N THR A 5 -6.27 -7.81 -6.82
CA THR A 5 -5.74 -8.22 -5.51
C THR A 5 -4.40 -8.90 -5.70
N PHE A 6 -3.38 -8.35 -5.05
CA PHE A 6 -2.09 -8.99 -4.88
C PHE A 6 -2.08 -9.74 -3.55
N LYS A 7 -1.44 -10.92 -3.53
CA LYS A 7 -1.26 -11.72 -2.32
C LYS A 7 0.20 -12.10 -2.18
N TYR A 8 0.69 -12.03 -0.94
CA TYR A 8 2.02 -12.48 -0.57
C TYR A 8 1.95 -13.29 0.72
N ARG A 9 2.87 -14.25 0.89
CA ARG A 9 3.03 -15.00 2.13
C ARG A 9 4.48 -14.86 2.57
N SER A 10 4.70 -14.06 3.61
CA SER A 10 5.99 -13.96 4.31
C SER A 10 6.11 -15.17 5.22
N ARG A 11 7.21 -15.92 5.13
CA ARG A 11 7.41 -17.13 5.94
C ARG A 11 8.01 -16.79 7.32
N ASP A 12 7.81 -17.66 8.30
CA ASP A 12 8.46 -17.59 9.61
C ASP A 12 9.98 -17.39 9.45
N GLY A 13 10.50 -16.32 10.06
CA GLY A 13 11.91 -15.94 10.02
C GLY A 13 12.33 -15.08 8.83
N GLU A 14 11.43 -14.80 7.87
CA GLU A 14 11.71 -13.90 6.75
C GLU A 14 12.01 -12.48 7.25
N GLU A 15 13.15 -11.94 6.83
CA GLU A 15 13.71 -10.67 7.35
C GLU A 15 13.80 -10.61 8.89
N GLY A 16 13.78 -11.77 9.57
CA GLY A 16 13.85 -11.90 11.03
C GLY A 16 12.50 -11.82 11.77
N TYR A 17 11.37 -11.71 11.06
CA TYR A 17 10.05 -11.61 11.70
C TYR A 17 9.46 -12.99 12.09
N PRO A 18 8.81 -13.10 13.26
CA PRO A 18 8.22 -14.37 13.69
C PRO A 18 6.91 -14.67 12.97
N GLY A 19 6.66 -15.95 12.72
CA GLY A 19 5.40 -16.47 12.18
C GLY A 19 5.22 -16.29 10.68
N ASP A 20 4.33 -17.09 10.12
CA ASP A 20 3.87 -16.87 8.74
C ASP A 20 2.86 -15.72 8.73
N LEU A 21 3.00 -14.81 7.77
CA LEU A 21 2.10 -13.69 7.56
C LEU A 21 1.52 -13.73 6.15
N SER A 22 0.21 -13.88 6.04
CA SER A 22 -0.51 -13.71 4.78
C SER A 22 -0.88 -12.24 4.61
N VAL A 23 -0.44 -11.61 3.53
CA VAL A 23 -0.69 -10.21 3.21
C VAL A 23 -1.49 -10.13 1.91
N THR A 24 -2.49 -9.25 1.88
CA THR A 24 -3.19 -8.87 0.65
C THR A 24 -3.20 -7.36 0.46
N ALA A 25 -3.15 -6.94 -0.81
CA ALA A 25 -3.29 -5.56 -1.22
C ALA A 25 -4.29 -5.50 -2.39
N THR A 26 -5.47 -4.95 -2.15
CA THR A 26 -6.54 -4.85 -3.14
C THR A 26 -6.68 -3.40 -3.62
N TYR A 27 -6.36 -3.18 -4.89
CA TYR A 27 -6.57 -1.90 -5.56
C TYR A 27 -7.91 -1.89 -6.26
N THR A 28 -8.72 -0.86 -6.02
CA THR A 28 -10.06 -0.70 -6.62
C THR A 28 -10.22 0.68 -7.24
N LEU A 29 -10.66 0.74 -8.50
CA LEU A 29 -11.03 1.99 -9.18
C LEU A 29 -12.48 2.35 -8.85
N VAL A 30 -12.70 2.99 -7.70
CA VAL A 30 -14.05 3.30 -7.15
C VAL A 30 -14.85 4.23 -8.07
N SER A 31 -14.18 5.17 -8.73
CA SER A 31 -14.77 6.09 -9.71
C SER A 31 -13.72 6.53 -10.75
N LYS A 32 -14.04 7.46 -11.64
CA LYS A 32 -13.09 8.00 -12.64
C LYS A 32 -11.85 8.65 -12.01
N THR A 33 -11.94 9.16 -10.79
CA THR A 33 -10.86 9.93 -10.14
C THR A 33 -10.56 9.45 -8.72
N THR A 34 -11.14 8.31 -8.31
CA THR A 34 -10.98 7.78 -6.96
C THR A 34 -10.45 6.35 -7.01
N MET A 35 -9.30 6.15 -6.40
CA MET A 35 -8.72 4.83 -6.16
C MET A 35 -8.75 4.52 -4.66
N ARG A 36 -9.09 3.28 -4.31
CA ARG A 36 -8.97 2.75 -2.95
C ARG A 36 -7.91 1.65 -2.94
N LEU A 37 -7.12 1.63 -1.88
CA LEU A 37 -6.24 0.51 -1.53
C LEU A 37 -6.67 -0.03 -0.18
N ASP A 38 -7.14 -1.27 -0.16
CA ASP A 38 -7.40 -2.02 1.07
C ASP A 38 -6.21 -2.97 1.30
N MET A 39 -5.57 -2.87 2.47
CA MET A 39 -4.44 -3.72 2.87
C MET A 39 -4.82 -4.55 4.09
N GLU A 40 -4.59 -5.85 4.03
CA GLU A 40 -4.85 -6.78 5.13
C GLU A 40 -3.63 -7.64 5.39
N ALA A 41 -3.31 -7.87 6.66
CA ALA A 41 -2.30 -8.81 7.10
C ALA A 41 -2.88 -9.71 8.20
N ILE A 42 -2.70 -11.03 8.04
CA ILE A 42 -3.15 -12.03 9.00
C ILE A 42 -1.95 -12.86 9.43
N ALA A 43 -1.64 -12.80 10.72
CA ALA A 43 -0.69 -13.70 11.36
C ALA A 43 -1.30 -15.11 11.47
N GLU A 44 -0.70 -16.10 10.82
CA GLU A 44 -1.32 -17.43 10.68
C GLU A 44 -1.04 -18.34 11.87
N ASN A 45 0.15 -18.23 12.48
CA ASN A 45 0.63 -19.22 13.46
C ASN A 45 1.35 -18.64 14.70
N LYS A 46 1.90 -17.42 14.63
CA LYS A 46 2.53 -16.72 15.76
C LYS A 46 2.20 -15.24 15.67
N ALA A 47 2.14 -14.56 16.82
CA ALA A 47 2.04 -13.11 16.84
C ALA A 47 3.28 -12.49 16.15
N THR A 48 3.06 -11.48 15.31
CA THR A 48 4.10 -10.77 14.57
C THR A 48 3.78 -9.29 14.48
N PRO A 49 4.77 -8.39 14.61
CA PRO A 49 4.53 -6.97 14.38
C PRO A 49 4.28 -6.72 12.88
N VAL A 50 3.27 -5.91 12.58
CA VAL A 50 2.97 -5.52 11.20
C VAL A 50 2.46 -4.08 11.17
N ASN A 51 3.00 -3.28 10.25
CA ASN A 51 2.52 -1.93 9.96
C ASN A 51 2.70 -1.65 8.46
N LEU A 52 1.63 -1.79 7.68
CA LEU A 52 1.67 -1.64 6.24
C LEU A 52 1.53 -0.17 5.84
N ALA A 53 2.28 0.24 4.82
CA ALA A 53 2.21 1.59 4.27
C ALA A 53 2.21 1.55 2.74
N GLN A 54 1.72 2.63 2.13
CA GLN A 54 1.67 2.80 0.69
C GLN A 54 2.59 3.97 0.33
N HIS A 55 3.50 3.77 -0.62
CA HIS A 55 4.59 4.72 -0.92
C HIS A 55 4.36 5.51 -2.22
N THR A 56 3.16 6.06 -2.45
CA THR A 56 2.89 6.87 -3.66
C THR A 56 3.67 8.17 -3.64
N TYR A 57 4.26 8.52 -4.78
CA TYR A 57 4.74 9.85 -5.06
C TYR A 57 3.78 10.58 -6.00
N TRP A 58 3.35 11.77 -5.59
CA TRP A 58 2.47 12.61 -6.40
C TRP A 58 3.27 13.73 -7.06
N ASN A 59 3.07 13.89 -8.37
CA ASN A 59 3.39 15.13 -9.07
C ASN A 59 2.18 15.54 -9.93
N LEU A 60 1.40 16.50 -9.40
CA LEU A 60 0.18 16.98 -10.02
C LEU A 60 0.38 17.73 -11.35
N ALA A 61 1.60 18.22 -11.62
CA ALA A 61 1.92 18.87 -12.90
C ALA A 61 2.22 17.84 -14.01
N GLY A 62 2.29 16.55 -13.67
CA GLY A 62 2.42 15.45 -14.61
C GLY A 62 3.86 15.04 -14.91
N HIS A 63 4.00 14.02 -15.75
CA HIS A 63 5.28 13.48 -16.15
C HIS A 63 6.15 14.55 -16.84
N HIS A 64 7.45 14.57 -16.50
CA HIS A 64 8.43 15.55 -17.01
C HIS A 64 8.17 17.04 -16.67
N SER A 65 7.28 17.34 -15.72
CA SER A 65 7.00 18.73 -15.30
C SER A 65 8.07 19.37 -14.40
N GLY A 66 9.05 18.58 -13.93
CA GLY A 66 10.07 19.05 -13.00
C GLY A 66 9.71 18.81 -11.54
N ASN A 67 10.09 19.76 -10.67
CA ASN A 67 9.91 19.64 -9.23
C ASN A 67 8.48 20.00 -8.77
N VAL A 68 8.18 19.70 -7.51
CA VAL A 68 6.85 19.94 -6.88
C VAL A 68 6.80 21.22 -6.05
N LEU A 69 7.79 22.12 -6.16
CA LEU A 69 7.93 23.25 -5.24
C LEU A 69 6.81 24.29 -5.36
N ASN A 70 6.08 24.29 -6.48
CA ASN A 70 4.91 25.14 -6.68
C ASN A 70 3.60 24.49 -6.20
N HIS A 71 3.64 23.27 -5.66
CA HIS A 71 2.45 22.60 -5.16
C HIS A 71 2.13 23.09 -3.74
N HIS A 72 0.85 23.30 -3.46
CA HIS A 72 0.39 23.69 -2.14
C HIS A 72 -0.10 22.46 -1.37
N ILE A 73 0.29 22.36 -0.10
CA ILE A 73 -0.10 21.28 0.81
C ILE A 73 -0.84 21.87 2.03
N GLN A 74 -1.84 21.14 2.50
CA GLN A 74 -2.53 21.40 3.75
C GLN A 74 -2.66 20.09 4.53
N ILE A 75 -2.28 20.13 5.80
CA ILE A 75 -2.40 19.02 6.76
C ILE A 75 -3.22 19.57 7.93
N TRP A 76 -4.21 18.82 8.39
CA TRP A 76 -5.11 19.18 9.49
C TRP A 76 -4.78 18.38 10.74
#